data_AF-A0AA41FIL8-F1
#
_entry.id   AF-A0AA41FIL8-F1
#
_cell.length_a   1.000
_cell.length_b   1.000
_cell.length_c   1.000
_cell.angle_alpha   90.00
_cell.angle_beta   90.00
_cell.angle_gamma   90.00
#
_symmetry.space_group_name_H-M   'P 1'
#
loop_
_entity.id
_entity.type
_entity.pdbx_description
1 polymer ?
#
loop_
_entity_poly.entity_id
_entity_poly.type
_entity_poly.pdbx_seq_one_letter_code
_entity_poly.pdbx_strand_id
1 'polypeptide(L)'
;MNKEEIKKIVLDYINENGSASYAELQWLFDQHGYDYKGALMSCADACEHVVFWSDWNAEAFDLMAELLHENVIHREPAHPLRYLVDGCAMTMPIVKRAIQYKTDHWCPAVFVKGPDPDRRAQHEV
;
A
#
# COMPACT_ATOMS: atom_id res chain seq x y z
N MET A 1 16.10 12.64 5.85
CA MET A 1 15.71 11.77 4.73
C MET A 1 14.77 12.56 3.84
N ASN A 2 15.03 12.67 2.54
CA ASN A 2 14.08 13.28 1.61
C ASN A 2 13.24 12.22 0.88
N LYS A 3 12.17 12.65 0.20
CA LYS A 3 11.22 11.78 -0.51
C LYS A 3 11.89 10.88 -1.57
N GLU A 4 12.83 11.40 -2.35
CA GLU A 4 13.50 10.64 -3.42
C GLU A 4 14.42 9.54 -2.87
N GLU A 5 15.16 9.85 -1.80
CA GLU A 5 16.03 8.89 -1.12
C GLU A 5 15.22 7.71 -0.55
N ILE A 6 14.14 8.00 0.17
CA ILE A 6 13.31 6.96 0.78
C ILE A 6 12.50 6.20 -0.27
N LYS A 7 12.09 6.84 -1.37
CA LYS A 7 11.42 6.17 -2.51
C LYS A 7 12.31 5.08 -3.10
N LYS A 8 13.60 5.35 -3.27
CA LYS A 8 14.56 4.35 -3.73
C LYS A 8 14.70 3.20 -2.72
N ILE A 9 14.83 3.51 -1.43
CA ILE A 9 14.95 2.50 -0.36
C ILE A 9 13.70 1.59 -0.32
N VAL A 10 12.50 2.16 -0.46
CA VAL A 10 11.24 1.41 -0.55
C VAL A 10 11.25 0.46 -1.75
N LEU A 11 11.64 0.96 -2.93
CA LEU A 11 11.67 0.15 -4.13
C LEU A 11 12.69 -0.99 -4.03
N ASP A 12 13.89 -0.72 -3.50
CA ASP A 12 14.93 -1.71 -3.27
C ASP A 12 14.43 -2.79 -2.29
N TYR A 13 13.79 -2.38 -1.18
CA TYR A 13 13.21 -3.31 -0.20
C TYR A 13 12.14 -4.23 -0.81
N ILE A 14 11.23 -3.70 -1.63
CA ILE A 14 10.20 -4.50 -2.32
C ILE A 14 10.85 -5.48 -3.30
N ASN A 15 11.88 -5.04 -4.03
CA ASN A 15 12.57 -5.89 -5.00
C ASN A 15 13.34 -7.04 -4.35
N GLU A 16 13.99 -6.79 -3.21
CA GLU A 16 14.77 -7.78 -2.46
C GLU A 16 13.88 -8.81 -1.75
N ASN A 17 12.77 -8.36 -1.14
CA ASN A 17 11.87 -9.23 -0.37
C ASN A 17 10.73 -9.83 -1.20
N GLY A 18 10.54 -9.37 -2.43
CA GLY A 18 9.47 -9.78 -3.33
C GLY A 18 8.17 -9.01 -3.13
N SER A 19 7.84 -8.63 -1.90
CA SER A 19 6.71 -7.75 -1.58
C SER A 19 6.91 -6.99 -0.26
N ALA A 20 6.09 -5.97 -0.04
CA ALA A 20 6.02 -5.26 1.25
C ALA A 20 4.58 -4.85 1.59
N SER A 21 4.18 -5.04 2.85
CA SER A 21 2.93 -4.52 3.41
C SER A 21 3.07 -3.06 3.83
N TYR A 22 1.96 -2.36 4.08
CA TYR A 22 2.02 -1.01 4.66
C TYR A 22 2.71 -0.99 6.03
N ALA A 23 2.56 -2.05 6.83
CA ALA A 23 3.22 -2.18 8.13
C ALA A 23 4.75 -2.28 7.98
N GLU A 24 5.24 -3.05 7.01
CA GLU A 24 6.67 -3.14 6.69
C GLU A 24 7.22 -1.80 6.20
N LEU A 25 6.44 -1.05 5.41
CA LEU A 25 6.83 0.28 4.96
C LEU A 25 6.91 1.28 6.12
N GLN A 26 5.98 1.24 7.07
CA GLN A 26 6.06 2.06 8.29
C GLN A 26 7.32 1.76 9.09
N TRP A 27 7.62 0.47 9.30
CA TRP A 27 8.86 0.06 9.95
C TRP A 27 10.09 0.63 9.22
N LEU A 28 10.12 0.51 7.88
CA LEU A 28 11.19 1.04 7.05
C LEU A 28 11.32 2.57 7.17
N PHE A 29 10.20 3.29 7.16
CA PHE A 29 10.20 4.75 7.37
C PHE A 29 10.74 5.13 8.76
N ASP A 30 10.32 4.42 9.81
CA ASP A 30 10.82 4.64 11.17
C ASP A 30 12.34 4.33 11.27
N GLN A 31 12.83 3.27 10.61
CA GLN A 31 14.28 2.96 10.56
C GLN A 31 15.10 4.07 9.90
N HIS A 32 14.53 4.76 8.92
CA HIS A 32 15.21 5.79 8.14
C HIS A 32 14.87 7.23 8.56
N GLY A 33 14.06 7.39 9.61
CA GLY A 33 13.65 8.71 10.11
C GLY A 33 12.85 9.53 9.09
N TYR A 34 12.03 8.87 8.28
CA TYR A 34 11.12 9.53 7.35
C TYR A 34 9.79 9.83 8.05
N ASP A 35 9.36 11.09 8.05
CA ASP A 35 8.10 11.49 8.68
C ASP A 35 6.92 11.15 7.78
N TYR A 36 6.34 9.97 8.01
CA TYR A 36 5.16 9.49 7.27
C TYR A 36 3.85 9.74 8.01
N LYS A 37 3.87 10.10 9.30
CA LYS A 37 2.68 10.08 10.15
C LYS A 37 1.71 11.18 9.76
N GLY A 38 0.43 10.86 9.72
CA GLY A 38 -0.62 11.81 9.37
C GLY A 38 -2.00 11.30 9.74
N ALA A 39 -3.02 11.76 9.01
CA ALA A 39 -4.41 11.43 9.28
C ALA A 39 -5.20 11.09 8.00
N LEU A 40 -4.49 10.78 6.90
CA LEU A 40 -5.12 10.41 5.64
C LEU A 40 -5.30 8.90 5.55
N MET A 41 -6.19 8.49 4.63
CA MET A 41 -6.46 7.10 4.29
C MET A 41 -6.23 6.86 2.81
N SER A 42 -5.68 5.69 2.48
CA SER A 42 -5.64 5.19 1.12
C SER A 42 -6.86 4.31 0.89
N CYS A 43 -7.71 4.69 -0.05
CA CYS A 43 -8.93 3.95 -0.39
C CYS A 43 -8.86 3.42 -1.83
N ALA A 44 -9.74 2.47 -2.16
CA ALA A 44 -9.90 1.98 -3.52
C ALA A 44 -10.73 2.95 -4.37
N ASP A 45 -10.29 3.21 -5.60
CA ASP A 45 -11.02 4.07 -6.55
C ASP A 45 -12.44 3.53 -6.84
N ALA A 46 -12.61 2.21 -6.81
CA ALA A 46 -13.89 1.57 -7.07
C ALA A 46 -14.90 1.71 -5.91
N CYS A 47 -14.43 1.94 -4.67
CA CYS A 47 -15.27 2.08 -3.49
C CYS A 47 -14.48 2.78 -2.37
N GLU A 48 -14.86 4.01 -2.02
CA GLU A 48 -14.16 4.82 -0.99
C GLU A 48 -14.17 4.18 0.41
N HIS A 49 -15.14 3.30 0.67
CA HIS A 49 -15.25 2.53 1.90
C HIS A 49 -14.37 1.27 1.92
N VAL A 50 -13.61 1.00 0.87
CA VAL A 50 -12.57 -0.03 0.86
C VAL A 50 -11.24 0.66 1.15
N VAL A 51 -10.77 0.52 2.39
CA VAL A 51 -9.58 1.18 2.92
C VAL A 51 -8.40 0.21 2.87
N PHE A 52 -7.30 0.60 2.26
CA PHE A 52 -6.07 -0.18 2.26
C PHE A 52 -5.22 0.07 3.50
N TRP A 53 -5.08 1.35 3.89
CA TRP A 53 -4.31 1.78 5.05
C TRP A 53 -4.65 3.20 5.49
N SER A 54 -4.27 3.58 6.72
CA SER A 54 -4.52 4.88 7.35
C SER A 54 -3.28 5.46 8.03
N ASP A 55 -3.44 6.65 8.63
CA ASP A 55 -2.48 7.29 9.53
C ASP A 55 -1.17 7.73 8.86
N TRP A 56 -1.20 7.90 7.54
CA TRP A 56 -0.11 8.50 6.78
C TRP A 56 -0.43 9.94 6.41
N ASN A 57 0.60 10.74 6.15
CA ASN A 57 0.46 12.07 5.57
C ASN A 57 0.39 12.01 4.02
N ALA A 58 0.14 13.16 3.40
CA ALA A 58 0.00 13.26 1.95
C ALA A 58 1.30 12.89 1.22
N GLU A 59 2.46 13.26 1.76
CA GLU A 59 3.76 13.03 1.12
C GLU A 59 4.09 11.54 1.04
N ALA A 60 3.83 10.78 2.10
CA ALA A 60 4.06 9.34 2.13
C ALA A 60 3.14 8.59 1.15
N PHE A 61 1.86 8.99 1.05
CA PHE A 61 0.97 8.42 0.05
C PHE A 61 1.34 8.82 -1.37
N ASP A 62 1.76 10.06 -1.58
CA ASP A 62 2.18 10.58 -2.88
C ASP A 62 3.43 9.83 -3.38
N LEU A 63 4.38 9.53 -2.50
CA LEU A 63 5.52 8.66 -2.82
C LEU A 63 5.08 7.29 -3.35
N MET A 64 4.15 6.62 -2.66
CA MET A 64 3.67 5.31 -3.11
C MET A 64 2.84 5.42 -4.39
N ALA A 65 2.07 6.51 -4.54
CA ALA A 65 1.29 6.79 -5.74
C ALA A 65 2.19 6.97 -6.96
N GLU A 66 3.33 7.65 -6.83
CA GLU A 66 4.31 7.77 -7.91
C GLU A 66 4.86 6.40 -8.34
N LEU A 67 5.26 5.55 -7.39
CA LEU A 67 5.76 4.21 -7.71
C LEU A 67 4.70 3.35 -8.42
N LEU A 68 3.44 3.46 -8.00
CA LEU A 68 2.30 2.81 -8.66
C LEU A 68 2.05 3.37 -10.07
N HIS A 69 2.15 4.68 -10.25
CA HIS A 69 1.92 5.36 -11.52
C HIS A 69 3.05 5.09 -12.53
N GLU A 70 4.30 5.02 -12.06
CA GLU A 70 5.47 4.60 -12.82
C GLU A 70 5.44 3.12 -13.20
N ASN A 71 4.47 2.35 -12.69
CA ASN A 71 4.29 0.92 -12.95
C ASN A 71 5.51 0.06 -12.54
N VAL A 72 6.32 0.55 -11.60
CA VAL A 72 7.45 -0.18 -11.03
C VAL A 72 7.02 -1.10 -9.89
N ILE A 73 5.86 -0.81 -9.29
CA ILE A 73 5.16 -1.68 -8.34
C ILE A 73 3.66 -1.70 -8.64
N HIS A 74 2.96 -2.70 -8.11
CA HIS A 74 1.50 -2.75 -8.07
C HIS A 74 1.00 -3.25 -6.71
N ARG A 75 -0.30 -3.12 -6.47
CA ARG A 75 -0.95 -3.58 -5.23
C ARG A 75 -1.66 -4.91 -5.47
N GLU A 76 -1.43 -5.87 -4.59
CA GLU A 76 -2.17 -7.13 -4.53
C GLU A 76 -2.90 -7.28 -3.19
N PRO A 77 -4.11 -7.84 -3.16
CA PRO A 77 -4.76 -8.21 -1.91
C PRO A 77 -3.91 -9.21 -1.12
N ALA A 78 -3.81 -8.99 0.19
CA ALA A 78 -3.04 -9.82 1.09
C ALA A 78 -3.92 -10.51 2.13
N HIS A 79 -3.45 -11.63 2.67
CA HIS A 79 -4.12 -12.27 3.79
C HIS A 79 -3.91 -11.43 5.08
N PRO A 80 -4.95 -11.19 5.91
CA PRO A 80 -4.82 -10.40 7.15
C PRO A 80 -3.72 -10.88 8.10
N LEU A 81 -3.43 -12.19 8.10
CA LEU A 81 -2.34 -12.77 8.91
C LEU A 81 -0.97 -12.17 8.58
N ARG A 82 -0.75 -11.67 7.37
CA ARG A 82 0.51 -10.98 7.00
C ARG A 82 0.80 -9.83 7.96
N TYR A 83 -0.22 -9.02 8.26
CA TYR A 83 -0.12 -7.85 9.12
C TYR A 83 -0.06 -8.22 10.60
N LEU A 84 -0.78 -9.27 11.00
CA LEU A 84 -0.78 -9.74 12.40
C LEU A 84 0.60 -10.24 12.86
N VAL A 85 1.40 -10.83 11.95
CA VAL A 85 2.78 -11.22 12.25
C VAL A 85 3.63 -10.00 12.61
N ASP A 86 3.36 -8.85 11.99
CA ASP A 86 4.05 -7.59 12.24
C ASP A 86 3.47 -6.81 13.43
N GLY A 87 2.46 -7.37 14.11
CA GLY A 87 1.77 -6.72 15.23
C GLY A 87 0.88 -5.55 14.83
N CYS A 88 0.60 -5.39 13.53
CA CYS A 88 -0.19 -4.30 12.97
C CYS A 88 -1.53 -4.83 12.45
N ALA A 89 -2.60 -4.06 12.59
CA ALA A 89 -3.90 -4.34 11.97
C ALA A 89 -4.77 -3.09 12.01
N MET A 90 -5.73 -2.98 11.08
CA MET A 90 -6.79 -1.98 11.20
C MET A 90 -7.95 -2.54 12.03
N THR A 91 -8.60 -1.69 12.83
CA THR A 91 -9.76 -2.09 13.66
C THR A 91 -11.05 -2.24 12.85
N MET A 92 -11.02 -1.95 11.55
CA MET A 92 -12.16 -2.04 10.64
C MET A 92 -12.45 -3.51 10.27
N PRO A 93 -13.71 -3.85 9.90
CA PRO A 93 -14.03 -5.16 9.34
C PRO A 93 -13.26 -5.44 8.05
N ILE A 94 -12.84 -6.68 7.82
CA ILE A 94 -12.11 -7.06 6.61
C ILE A 94 -13.06 -7.16 5.41
N VAL A 95 -12.62 -6.68 4.23
CA VAL A 95 -13.32 -6.87 2.96
C VAL A 95 -13.49 -8.35 2.64
N LYS A 96 -14.70 -8.75 2.24
CA LYS A 96 -15.05 -10.15 1.95
C LYS A 96 -15.44 -10.38 0.50
N ARG A 97 -15.93 -9.36 -0.19
CA ARG A 97 -16.49 -9.43 -1.55
C ARG A 97 -16.24 -8.12 -2.28
N ALA A 98 -16.15 -8.18 -3.60
CA ALA A 98 -16.12 -6.99 -4.45
C ALA A 98 -17.54 -6.40 -4.60
N ILE A 99 -17.98 -5.65 -3.59
CA ILE A 99 -19.29 -4.96 -3.56
C ILE A 99 -19.11 -3.52 -3.11
N GLN A 100 -20.13 -2.69 -3.34
CA GLN A 100 -20.19 -1.33 -2.80
C GLN A 100 -20.54 -1.38 -1.31
N TYR A 101 -19.54 -1.11 -0.47
CA TYR A 101 -19.71 -1.02 0.98
C TYR A 101 -20.31 0.34 1.37
N LYS A 102 -20.98 0.39 2.53
CA LYS A 102 -21.55 1.64 3.10
C LYS A 102 -20.80 2.14 4.33
N THR A 103 -19.84 1.36 4.80
CA THR A 103 -19.01 1.64 5.97
C THR A 103 -17.61 1.14 5.67
N ASP A 104 -16.61 1.72 6.31
CA ASP A 104 -15.23 1.40 6.02
C ASP A 104 -14.90 -0.06 6.33
N HIS A 105 -14.24 -0.71 5.38
CA HIS A 105 -13.73 -2.07 5.48
C HIS A 105 -12.27 -2.07 5.06
N TRP A 106 -11.45 -2.77 5.84
CA TRP A 106 -10.05 -2.93 5.56
C TRP A 106 -9.81 -4.01 4.50
N CYS A 107 -9.09 -3.65 3.45
CA CYS A 107 -8.53 -4.57 2.47
C CYS A 107 -7.01 -4.63 2.69
N PRO A 108 -6.49 -5.65 3.38
CA PRO A 108 -5.05 -5.81 3.50
C PRO A 108 -4.45 -5.94 2.09
N ALA A 109 -3.39 -5.19 1.83
CA ALA A 109 -2.71 -5.21 0.54
C ALA A 109 -1.20 -5.28 0.73
N VAL A 110 -0.50 -5.79 -0.27
CA VAL A 110 0.96 -5.72 -0.36
C VAL A 110 1.34 -5.07 -1.68
N PHE A 111 2.51 -4.45 -1.68
CA PHE A 111 3.15 -3.92 -2.87
C PHE A 111 4.11 -4.94 -3.43
N VAL A 112 3.96 -5.26 -4.71
CA VAL A 112 4.76 -6.26 -5.43
C VAL A 112 5.44 -5.58 -6.62
N LYS A 113 6.63 -6.06 -7.00
CA LYS A 113 7.39 -5.50 -8.12
C LYS A 113 6.67 -5.66 -9.46
N GLY A 114 6.89 -4.69 -10.34
CA GLY A 114 6.37 -4.65 -11.69
C GLY A 114 4.94 -4.10 -11.79
N PRO A 115 4.43 -3.96 -13.02
CA PRO A 115 3.08 -3.45 -13.26
C PRO A 115 2.01 -4.47 -12.87
N ASP A 116 0.82 -3.93 -12.66
CA ASP A 116 -0.39 -4.70 -12.46
C ASP A 116 -0.68 -5.58 -13.70
N PRO A 117 -0.75 -6.93 -13.54
CA PRO A 117 -1.00 -7.85 -14.65
C PRO A 117 -2.36 -7.62 -15.32
N ASP A 118 -3.39 -7.19 -14.58
CA ASP A 118 -4.73 -6.94 -15.13
C ASP A 118 -4.77 -5.65 -15.94
N ARG A 119 -3.86 -4.71 -15.66
CA ARG A 119 -3.75 -3.43 -16.38
C ARG A 119 -2.95 -3.55 -17.69
N ARG A 120 -2.05 -4.53 -17.78
CA ARG A 120 -1.32 -4.87 -19.03
C ARG A 120 -2.25 -5.45 -20.10
N ALA A 121 -3.19 -6.31 -19.71
CA ALA A 121 -4.14 -6.94 -20.63
C ALA A 121 -5.07 -5.94 -21.36
N GLN A 122 -5.19 -4.70 -20.88
CA GLN A 122 -6.06 -3.66 -21.46
C GLN A 122 -5.37 -2.79 -22.52
N HIS A 123 -4.04 -2.87 -22.65
CA HIS A 123 -3.26 -2.06 -23.61
C HIS A 123 -2.68 -2.89 -24.78
N GLU A 124 -3.00 -4.18 -24.86
CA GLU A 124 -2.56 -5.09 -25.93
C GLU A 124 -3.66 -5.36 -26.99
N VAL A 125 -4.66 -4.49 -27.13
CA VAL A 125 -5.75 -4.58 -28.13
C VAL A 125 -5.70 -3.45 -29.14
#